data_AF-A0A3C1XX20-F1
#
_entry.id   AF-A0A3C1XX20-F1
#
_cell.length_a   1.000
_cell.length_b   1.000
_cell.length_c   1.000
_cell.angle_alpha   90.00
_cell.angle_beta   90.00
_cell.angle_gamma   90.00
#
_symmetry.space_group_name_H-M   'P 1'
#
loop_
_entity.id
_entity.type
_entity.pdbx_description
1 polymer ?
#
loop_
_entity_poly.entity_id
_entity_poly.type
_entity_poly.pdbx_seq_one_letter_code
_entity_poly.pdbx_strand_id
1 'polypeptide(L)'
;MSSPISRVDFRTDPAQYRHWRLAFDGAVATLAMDVAEDGGLRPGYKLKLNSYDLGVDIELHDALQRIRFEHPEVRTVVVTSMKDRIFCSGANIFMLGLSTHAWKVNFCKFTNETRNGIEDSSRHGGLKFIAALNGACAGGGYELALACDEILLIDDRSSSVALPEVPLLGVLPGTGGLTRVTDKRRVRHDHADIFCTLVEGVRGQRAKDWRLVDDVVKPARFEEAVRARALALAQDSHRPAGEQGVTLTPLQRTETDTGLSYRYVDVQLDREKRQAIWTVRAPQGAVETELQDIVAAGAAWWPLQMARELDDAILSMRTNELDIGTWILKTEGDAAAVLAADAALERHADHWFVRETAGMLRRTLARLDVTSRSLFALIEPGSCFAGTLLELALAADRSYMLDVGGDEAVEAAPPQIVVGERNFGAYPMVNGQSRLQRRFYG
;
A
#
# COMPACT_ATOMS: atom_id res chain seq x y z
N MET A 1 0.00 -29.58 -20.95
CA MET A 1 -0.61 -28.27 -21.22
C MET A 1 -1.14 -27.75 -19.89
N SER A 2 -0.44 -26.83 -19.21
CA SER A 2 -0.97 -26.26 -17.97
C SER A 2 -2.16 -25.37 -18.32
N SER A 3 -3.24 -25.42 -17.55
CA SER A 3 -4.29 -24.40 -17.65
C SER A 3 -3.66 -23.01 -17.61
N PRO A 4 -4.13 -22.05 -18.41
CA PRO A 4 -3.65 -20.67 -18.30
C PRO A 4 -3.85 -20.20 -16.86
N ILE A 5 -2.76 -19.75 -16.25
CA ILE A 5 -2.77 -19.16 -14.92
C ILE A 5 -3.66 -17.91 -15.01
N SER A 6 -4.77 -17.87 -14.25
CA SER A 6 -5.69 -16.73 -14.28
C SER A 6 -4.95 -15.43 -13.94
N ARG A 7 -5.28 -14.32 -14.60
CA ARG A 7 -4.69 -13.02 -14.25
C ARG A 7 -5.19 -12.59 -12.86
N VAL A 8 -4.37 -11.84 -12.13
CA VAL A 8 -4.75 -11.28 -10.83
C VAL A 8 -5.41 -9.92 -11.07
N ASP A 9 -6.60 -9.72 -10.51
CA ASP A 9 -7.24 -8.42 -10.40
C ASP A 9 -7.13 -7.93 -8.95
N PHE A 10 -6.65 -6.71 -8.76
CA PHE A 10 -6.49 -6.09 -7.46
C PHE A 10 -7.73 -5.30 -7.02
N ARG A 11 -8.70 -5.11 -7.93
CA ARG A 11 -9.96 -4.43 -7.64
C ARG A 11 -10.88 -5.34 -6.83
N THR A 12 -11.29 -4.87 -5.67
CA THR A 12 -12.29 -5.51 -4.81
C THR A 12 -13.01 -4.41 -4.01
N ASP A 13 -14.03 -4.79 -3.26
CA ASP A 13 -14.72 -3.93 -2.30
C ASP A 13 -15.27 -4.79 -1.14
N PRO A 14 -15.72 -4.17 -0.02
CA PRO A 14 -16.18 -4.89 1.15
C PRO A 14 -17.30 -5.93 0.89
N ALA A 15 -18.15 -5.74 -0.11
CA ALA A 15 -19.21 -6.71 -0.43
C ALA A 15 -18.65 -8.01 -1.04
N GLN A 16 -17.42 -7.98 -1.57
CA GLN A 16 -16.73 -9.12 -2.16
C GLN A 16 -15.78 -9.82 -1.18
N TYR A 17 -15.53 -9.24 0.00
CA TYR A 17 -14.53 -9.76 0.94
C TYR A 17 -14.85 -11.16 1.46
N ARG A 18 -13.87 -12.04 1.35
CA ARG A 18 -13.90 -13.41 1.85
C ARG A 18 -13.10 -13.57 3.14
N HIS A 19 -12.19 -12.64 3.43
CA HIS A 19 -11.15 -12.83 4.43
C HIS A 19 -11.14 -11.77 5.55
N TRP A 20 -11.82 -10.65 5.35
CA TRP A 20 -11.87 -9.56 6.32
C TRP A 20 -13.30 -9.13 6.63
N ARG A 21 -13.49 -8.64 7.86
CA ARG A 21 -14.70 -7.96 8.32
C ARG A 21 -14.34 -6.58 8.86
N LEU A 22 -15.14 -5.59 8.49
CA LEU A 22 -15.03 -4.22 8.98
C LEU A 22 -16.23 -3.91 9.86
N ALA A 23 -15.98 -3.32 11.02
CA ALA A 23 -16.99 -2.75 11.88
C ALA A 23 -16.54 -1.39 12.40
N PHE A 24 -17.48 -0.48 12.63
CA PHE A 24 -17.21 0.91 12.99
C PHE A 24 -18.00 1.30 14.24
N ASP A 25 -17.32 1.75 15.28
CA ASP A 25 -17.89 2.26 16.53
C ASP A 25 -17.27 3.63 16.83
N GLY A 26 -17.89 4.67 16.25
CA GLY A 26 -17.40 6.04 16.33
C GLY A 26 -15.96 6.16 15.83
N ALA A 27 -15.05 6.60 16.71
CA ALA A 27 -13.64 6.81 16.37
C ALA A 27 -12.81 5.53 16.19
N VAL A 28 -13.40 4.35 16.44
CA VAL A 28 -12.69 3.06 16.40
C VAL A 28 -13.25 2.19 15.29
N ALA A 29 -12.42 1.82 14.33
CA ALA A 29 -12.70 0.74 13.40
C ALA A 29 -12.13 -0.58 13.93
N THR A 30 -12.86 -1.68 13.76
CA THR A 30 -12.37 -3.04 13.95
C THR A 30 -12.16 -3.67 12.58
N LEU A 31 -10.90 -4.01 12.29
CA LEU A 31 -10.47 -4.76 11.11
C LEU A 31 -10.18 -6.20 11.55
N ALA A 32 -11.16 -7.05 11.36
CA ALA A 32 -11.18 -8.42 11.86
C ALA A 32 -10.80 -9.42 10.76
N MET A 33 -9.74 -10.19 10.99
CA MET A 33 -9.29 -11.26 10.11
C MET A 33 -10.15 -12.52 10.30
N ASP A 34 -10.80 -12.95 9.22
CA ASP A 34 -11.64 -14.15 9.16
C ASP A 34 -11.42 -14.87 7.83
N VAL A 35 -10.22 -15.43 7.63
CA VAL A 35 -9.86 -16.02 6.35
C VAL A 35 -10.75 -17.22 6.02
N ALA A 36 -11.43 -17.15 4.87
CA ALA A 36 -12.07 -18.31 4.26
C ALA A 36 -11.03 -19.36 3.83
N GLU A 37 -11.06 -20.56 4.41
CA GLU A 37 -10.09 -21.62 4.12
C GLU A 37 -10.12 -22.07 2.65
N ASP A 38 -11.30 -22.03 2.04
CA ASP A 38 -11.54 -22.35 0.62
C ASP A 38 -11.36 -21.14 -0.30
N GLY A 39 -10.76 -20.07 0.22
CA GLY A 39 -10.62 -18.79 -0.47
C GLY A 39 -9.28 -18.48 -1.10
N GLY A 40 -8.43 -19.49 -1.32
CA GLY A 40 -7.16 -19.29 -2.01
C GLY A 40 -7.34 -18.61 -3.38
N LEU A 41 -6.50 -17.61 -3.66
CA LEU A 41 -6.43 -16.92 -4.95
C LEU A 41 -5.99 -17.87 -6.08
N ARG A 42 -5.14 -18.86 -5.72
CA ARG A 42 -4.70 -19.93 -6.60
C ARG A 42 -5.17 -21.29 -6.07
N PRO A 43 -5.40 -22.27 -6.96
CA PRO A 43 -5.77 -23.61 -6.54
C PRO A 43 -4.57 -24.34 -5.91
N GLY A 44 -4.87 -25.44 -5.19
CA GLY A 44 -3.85 -26.38 -4.69
C GLY A 44 -3.54 -26.29 -3.20
N TYR A 45 -4.15 -25.36 -2.46
CA TYR A 45 -3.98 -25.22 -1.02
C TYR A 45 -5.28 -24.75 -0.33
N LYS A 46 -5.31 -24.86 1.00
CA LYS A 46 -6.36 -24.31 1.88
C LYS A 46 -5.73 -23.34 2.86
N LEU A 47 -6.42 -22.23 3.12
CA LEU A 47 -5.97 -21.15 4.00
C LEU A 47 -6.44 -21.36 5.45
N LYS A 48 -6.05 -22.49 6.04
CA LYS A 48 -6.43 -22.85 7.42
C LYS A 48 -5.81 -21.90 8.44
N LEU A 49 -6.42 -21.80 9.63
CA LEU A 49 -5.85 -21.11 10.80
C LEU A 49 -5.43 -19.65 10.52
N ASN A 50 -6.25 -18.88 9.79
CA ASN A 50 -5.90 -17.52 9.37
C ASN A 50 -4.50 -17.43 8.71
N SER A 51 -4.08 -18.46 7.96
CA SER A 51 -2.94 -18.32 7.06
C SER A 51 -3.36 -17.53 5.82
N TYR A 52 -2.45 -16.82 5.18
CA TYR A 52 -2.80 -15.90 4.09
C TYR A 52 -2.02 -16.15 2.80
N ASP A 53 -2.63 -15.76 1.69
CA ASP A 53 -2.00 -15.62 0.39
C ASP A 53 -2.15 -14.19 -0.15
N LEU A 54 -1.84 -13.97 -1.44
CA LEU A 54 -1.96 -12.65 -2.07
C LEU A 54 -3.39 -12.11 -2.04
N GLY A 55 -4.43 -12.96 -2.18
CA GLY A 55 -5.82 -12.52 -2.21
C GLY A 55 -6.28 -11.92 -0.88
N VAL A 56 -5.85 -12.52 0.23
CA VAL A 56 -6.10 -11.99 1.58
C VAL A 56 -5.46 -10.60 1.76
N ASP A 57 -4.28 -10.37 1.20
CA ASP A 57 -3.60 -9.08 1.30
C ASP A 57 -4.18 -8.02 0.34
N ILE A 58 -4.73 -8.44 -0.80
CA ILE A 58 -5.49 -7.56 -1.70
C ILE A 58 -6.71 -6.98 -0.97
N GLU A 59 -7.47 -7.83 -0.26
CA GLU A 59 -8.58 -7.36 0.57
C GLU A 59 -8.11 -6.48 1.73
N LEU A 60 -6.98 -6.81 2.38
CA LEU A 60 -6.40 -5.97 3.44
C LEU A 60 -6.03 -4.58 2.90
N HIS A 61 -5.38 -4.53 1.75
CA HIS A 61 -5.01 -3.27 1.09
C HIS A 61 -6.26 -2.42 0.81
N ASP A 62 -7.31 -3.01 0.22
CA ASP A 62 -8.57 -2.32 -0.03
C ASP A 62 -9.23 -1.87 1.28
N ALA A 63 -9.29 -2.71 2.31
CA ALA A 63 -9.91 -2.37 3.59
C ALA A 63 -9.25 -1.16 4.26
N LEU A 64 -7.92 -1.06 4.19
CA LEU A 64 -7.18 0.11 4.64
C LEU A 64 -7.53 1.36 3.83
N GLN A 65 -7.75 1.22 2.52
CA GLN A 65 -8.20 2.33 1.66
C GLN A 65 -9.63 2.76 2.00
N ARG A 66 -10.55 1.81 2.28
CA ARG A 66 -11.91 2.13 2.76
C ARG A 66 -11.86 2.92 4.05
N ILE A 67 -11.07 2.49 5.04
CA ILE A 67 -10.92 3.24 6.30
C ILE A 67 -10.37 4.65 6.05
N ARG A 68 -9.35 4.81 5.22
CA ARG A 68 -8.72 6.11 4.93
C ARG A 68 -9.71 7.11 4.35
N PHE A 69 -10.46 6.69 3.33
CA PHE A 69 -11.28 7.58 2.49
C PHE A 69 -12.77 7.58 2.85
N GLU A 70 -13.35 6.46 3.27
CA GLU A 70 -14.78 6.32 3.51
C GLU A 70 -15.17 6.56 4.98
N HIS A 71 -14.19 6.65 5.88
CA HIS A 71 -14.39 6.79 7.32
C HIS A 71 -13.54 7.91 7.95
N PRO A 72 -13.84 9.20 7.66
CA PRO A 72 -13.14 10.33 8.25
C PRO A 72 -13.22 10.36 9.79
N GLU A 73 -14.30 9.85 10.36
CA GLU A 73 -14.54 9.79 11.80
C GLU A 73 -13.61 8.81 12.53
N VAL A 74 -13.13 7.78 11.84
CA VAL A 74 -12.25 6.76 12.40
C VAL A 74 -10.86 7.34 12.65
N ARG A 75 -10.31 7.07 13.82
CA ARG A 75 -9.01 7.56 14.29
C ARG A 75 -8.08 6.43 14.71
N THR A 76 -8.65 5.34 15.22
CA THR A 76 -7.89 4.13 15.57
C THR A 76 -8.49 2.90 14.89
N VAL A 77 -7.63 2.02 14.37
CA VAL A 77 -7.99 0.74 13.78
C VAL A 77 -7.49 -0.38 14.69
N VAL A 78 -8.40 -1.19 15.20
CA VAL A 78 -8.10 -2.42 15.93
C VAL A 78 -7.98 -3.56 14.92
N VAL A 79 -6.79 -4.13 14.76
CA VAL A 79 -6.57 -5.34 13.96
C VAL A 79 -6.70 -6.55 14.89
N THR A 80 -7.66 -7.42 14.63
CA THR A 80 -7.98 -8.59 15.48
C THR A 80 -8.35 -9.81 14.65
N SER A 81 -8.63 -10.94 15.28
CA SER A 81 -9.11 -12.16 14.63
C SER A 81 -10.51 -12.54 15.11
N MET A 82 -11.33 -13.08 14.20
CA MET A 82 -12.61 -13.72 14.52
C MET A 82 -12.49 -15.22 14.76
N LYS A 83 -11.30 -15.80 14.62
CA LYS A 83 -11.08 -17.24 14.80
C LYS A 83 -10.59 -17.54 16.22
N ASP A 84 -11.21 -18.52 16.84
CA ASP A 84 -10.85 -18.94 18.19
C ASP A 84 -9.39 -19.39 18.30
N ARG A 85 -8.67 -18.82 19.28
CA ARG A 85 -7.29 -19.21 19.67
C ARG A 85 -6.22 -18.99 18.60
N ILE A 86 -6.54 -18.36 17.47
CA ILE A 86 -5.58 -18.02 16.42
C ILE A 86 -5.80 -16.58 15.96
N PHE A 87 -4.76 -15.77 16.07
CA PHE A 87 -4.76 -14.45 15.44
C PHE A 87 -4.49 -14.62 13.93
N CYS A 88 -3.27 -15.05 13.59
CA CYS A 88 -2.83 -15.28 12.23
C CYS A 88 -1.60 -16.20 12.25
N SER A 89 -1.60 -17.24 11.39
CA SER A 89 -0.50 -18.21 11.30
C SER A 89 0.54 -17.87 10.22
N GLY A 90 0.41 -16.71 9.57
CA GLY A 90 1.37 -16.22 8.59
C GLY A 90 1.07 -16.62 7.15
N ALA A 91 2.03 -16.37 6.26
CA ALA A 91 1.92 -16.75 4.86
C ALA A 91 1.75 -18.27 4.74
N ASN A 92 0.77 -18.71 3.94
CA ASN A 92 0.45 -20.13 3.84
C ASN A 92 1.61 -20.93 3.24
N ILE A 93 2.11 -21.91 4.00
CA ILE A 93 3.33 -22.67 3.64
C ILE A 93 3.14 -23.52 2.38
N PHE A 94 1.94 -24.05 2.15
CA PHE A 94 1.62 -24.84 0.94
C PHE A 94 1.56 -23.93 -0.29
N MET A 95 0.96 -22.75 -0.16
CA MET A 95 0.99 -21.72 -1.20
C MET A 95 2.43 -21.34 -1.56
N LEU A 96 3.30 -21.10 -0.58
CA LEU A 96 4.72 -20.78 -0.82
C LEU A 96 5.46 -21.92 -1.53
N GLY A 97 5.19 -23.18 -1.15
CA GLY A 97 5.75 -24.37 -1.78
C GLY A 97 5.31 -24.57 -3.24
N LEU A 98 4.07 -24.21 -3.57
CA LEU A 98 3.51 -24.32 -4.92
C LEU A 98 3.83 -23.11 -5.82
N SER A 99 4.30 -22.01 -5.25
CA SER A 99 4.52 -20.75 -5.97
C SER A 99 5.84 -20.71 -6.73
N THR A 100 5.85 -20.08 -7.90
CA THR A 100 7.10 -19.76 -8.61
C THR A 100 7.94 -18.74 -7.82
N HIS A 101 9.22 -18.58 -8.19
CA HIS A 101 10.08 -17.59 -7.57
C HIS A 101 9.53 -16.16 -7.75
N ALA A 102 9.16 -15.78 -8.98
CA ALA A 102 8.60 -14.46 -9.28
C ALA A 102 7.30 -14.19 -8.51
N TRP A 103 6.43 -15.19 -8.35
CA TRP A 103 5.21 -15.06 -7.55
C TRP A 103 5.53 -14.77 -6.08
N LYS A 104 6.46 -15.52 -5.47
CA LYS A 104 6.90 -15.29 -4.08
C LYS A 104 7.48 -13.89 -3.89
N VAL A 105 8.33 -13.42 -4.80
CA VAL A 105 8.92 -12.09 -4.74
C VAL A 105 7.85 -10.99 -4.86
N ASN A 106 6.90 -11.12 -5.79
CA ASN A 106 5.80 -10.17 -5.93
C ASN A 106 4.87 -10.17 -4.70
N PHE A 107 4.54 -11.36 -4.19
CA PHE A 107 3.77 -11.52 -2.95
C PHE A 107 4.45 -10.82 -1.78
N CYS A 108 5.75 -11.07 -1.54
CA CYS A 108 6.50 -10.39 -0.50
C CYS A 108 6.52 -8.87 -0.73
N LYS A 109 6.73 -8.40 -1.97
CA LYS A 109 6.78 -6.96 -2.27
C LYS A 109 5.44 -6.27 -1.96
N PHE A 110 4.34 -6.80 -2.46
CA PHE A 110 3.02 -6.23 -2.25
C PHE A 110 2.63 -6.22 -0.76
N THR A 111 2.83 -7.35 -0.07
CA THR A 111 2.52 -7.47 1.36
C THR A 111 3.38 -6.54 2.23
N ASN A 112 4.66 -6.35 1.88
CA ASN A 112 5.51 -5.32 2.51
C ASN A 112 4.96 -3.91 2.28
N GLU A 113 4.56 -3.56 1.05
CA GLU A 113 4.00 -2.26 0.71
C GLU A 113 2.68 -2.00 1.48
N THR A 114 1.80 -3.00 1.62
CA THR A 114 0.57 -2.92 2.44
C THR A 114 0.88 -2.59 3.90
N ARG A 115 1.86 -3.28 4.50
CA ARG A 115 2.31 -3.05 5.89
C ARG A 115 3.01 -1.71 6.08
N ASN A 116 3.84 -1.29 5.12
CA ASN A 116 4.43 0.05 5.12
C ASN A 116 3.35 1.14 5.04
N GLY A 117 2.25 0.88 4.33
CA GLY A 117 1.09 1.76 4.25
C GLY A 117 0.38 1.98 5.59
N ILE A 118 0.38 1.00 6.50
CA ILE A 118 -0.15 1.15 7.87
C ILE A 118 0.66 2.24 8.60
N GLU A 119 1.98 2.14 8.56
CA GLU A 119 2.88 3.08 9.22
C GLU A 119 2.88 4.46 8.53
N ASP A 120 2.71 4.51 7.20
CA ASP A 120 2.51 5.75 6.45
C ASP A 120 1.25 6.49 6.90
N SER A 121 0.13 5.79 7.05
CA SER A 121 -1.10 6.37 7.60
C SER A 121 -0.95 6.79 9.05
N SER A 122 -0.15 6.07 9.86
CA SER A 122 0.14 6.49 11.22
C SER A 122 0.87 7.84 11.28
N ARG A 123 1.85 8.04 10.39
CA ARG A 123 2.62 9.29 10.33
C ARG A 123 1.83 10.45 9.73
N HIS A 124 1.04 10.19 8.69
CA HIS A 124 0.51 11.26 7.84
C HIS A 124 -1.03 11.33 7.77
N GLY A 125 -1.73 10.21 7.99
CA GLY A 125 -3.19 10.13 7.83
C GLY A 125 -3.98 10.49 9.10
N GLY A 126 -3.31 10.61 10.24
CA GLY A 126 -3.96 10.79 11.54
C GLY A 126 -4.66 9.51 12.04
N LEU A 127 -4.30 8.35 11.49
CA LEU A 127 -4.75 7.05 11.99
C LEU A 127 -3.75 6.50 13.02
N LYS A 128 -4.21 5.59 13.87
CA LYS A 128 -3.37 4.69 14.68
C LYS A 128 -3.87 3.27 14.54
N PHE A 129 -3.00 2.29 14.73
CA PHE A 129 -3.28 0.88 14.54
C PHE A 129 -2.86 0.10 15.78
N ILE A 130 -3.77 -0.69 16.32
CA ILE A 130 -3.50 -1.57 17.46
C ILE A 130 -3.79 -3.02 17.08
N ALA A 131 -2.78 -3.88 17.21
CA ALA A 131 -2.94 -5.30 17.03
C ALA A 131 -3.43 -5.93 18.35
N ALA A 132 -4.68 -6.36 18.37
CA ALA A 132 -5.29 -7.09 19.48
C ALA A 132 -5.11 -8.61 19.25
N LEU A 133 -4.00 -9.15 19.75
CA LEU A 133 -3.65 -10.56 19.56
C LEU A 133 -4.40 -11.45 20.56
N ASN A 134 -5.57 -11.94 20.13
CA ASN A 134 -6.47 -12.83 20.88
C ASN A 134 -6.20 -14.34 20.66
N GLY A 135 -5.00 -14.70 20.21
CA GLY A 135 -4.64 -16.08 19.88
C GLY A 135 -3.17 -16.23 19.49
N ALA A 136 -2.80 -17.42 19.01
CA ALA A 136 -1.47 -17.63 18.45
C ALA A 136 -1.21 -16.72 17.24
N CYS A 137 -0.03 -16.11 17.20
CA CYS A 137 0.38 -15.12 16.20
C CYS A 137 1.78 -15.48 15.70
N ALA A 138 1.87 -16.09 14.51
CA ALA A 138 3.10 -16.69 14.02
C ALA A 138 3.49 -16.18 12.63
N GLY A 139 4.80 -16.05 12.42
CA GLY A 139 5.43 -15.64 11.17
C GLY A 139 4.82 -14.34 10.64
N GLY A 140 4.33 -14.38 9.40
CA GLY A 140 3.63 -13.26 8.76
C GLY A 140 2.46 -12.65 9.56
N GLY A 141 1.86 -13.39 10.49
CA GLY A 141 0.87 -12.85 11.42
C GLY A 141 1.48 -11.87 12.42
N TYR A 142 2.65 -12.19 12.95
CA TYR A 142 3.41 -11.27 13.78
C TYR A 142 4.02 -10.14 12.95
N GLU A 143 4.41 -10.38 11.69
CA GLU A 143 4.85 -9.30 10.79
C GLU A 143 3.75 -8.27 10.50
N LEU A 144 2.48 -8.68 10.41
CA LEU A 144 1.35 -7.75 10.36
C LEU A 144 1.19 -6.97 11.67
N ALA A 145 1.27 -7.65 12.82
CA ALA A 145 1.19 -7.00 14.12
C ALA A 145 2.32 -5.98 14.33
N LEU A 146 3.55 -6.33 13.88
CA LEU A 146 4.72 -5.44 13.92
C LEU A 146 4.53 -4.15 13.12
N ALA A 147 3.69 -4.16 12.08
CA ALA A 147 3.38 -2.96 11.31
C ALA A 147 2.40 -2.01 12.02
N CYS A 148 1.63 -2.49 13.00
CA CYS A 148 0.76 -1.65 13.83
C CYS A 148 1.58 -0.73 14.77
N ASP A 149 0.96 0.31 15.32
CA ASP A 149 1.60 1.20 16.29
C ASP A 149 1.86 0.45 17.60
N GLU A 150 0.88 -0.34 18.05
CA GLU A 150 0.98 -1.12 19.28
C GLU A 150 0.46 -2.55 19.15
N ILE A 151 0.98 -3.44 20.00
CA ILE A 151 0.63 -4.85 20.07
C ILE A 151 0.22 -5.20 21.50
N LEU A 152 -1.05 -5.58 21.68
CA LEU A 152 -1.57 -6.12 22.94
C LEU A 152 -1.78 -7.62 22.78
N LEU A 153 -1.16 -8.42 23.67
CA LEU A 153 -1.27 -9.88 23.66
C LEU A 153 -2.13 -10.38 24.82
N ILE A 154 -3.09 -11.26 24.52
CA ILE A 154 -3.91 -11.90 25.55
C ILE A 154 -3.05 -12.87 26.39
N ASP A 155 -3.16 -12.78 27.72
CA ASP A 155 -2.40 -13.60 28.67
C ASP A 155 -3.24 -14.77 29.22
N ASP A 156 -3.52 -15.71 28.32
CA ASP A 156 -4.35 -16.91 28.52
C ASP A 156 -3.52 -18.20 28.70
N ARG A 157 -2.19 -18.08 28.84
CA ARG A 157 -1.20 -19.18 28.86
C ARG A 157 -1.00 -19.95 27.55
N SER A 158 -1.78 -19.67 26.50
CA SER A 158 -1.72 -20.35 25.20
C SER A 158 -1.19 -19.44 24.09
N SER A 159 -1.67 -18.21 24.04
CA SER A 159 -1.38 -17.20 23.02
C SER A 159 0.09 -16.78 23.08
N SER A 160 0.68 -16.63 21.89
CA SER A 160 2.11 -16.44 21.69
C SER A 160 2.36 -15.59 20.45
N VAL A 161 3.50 -14.91 20.44
CA VAL A 161 4.12 -14.33 19.23
C VAL A 161 5.31 -15.20 18.83
N ALA A 162 5.50 -15.44 17.53
CA ALA A 162 6.60 -16.28 17.02
C ALA A 162 7.05 -15.86 15.61
N LEU A 163 8.32 -16.07 15.29
CA LEU A 163 8.87 -16.01 13.93
C LEU A 163 9.56 -17.34 13.57
N PRO A 164 8.80 -18.39 13.24
CA PRO A 164 9.32 -19.74 13.01
C PRO A 164 9.93 -19.95 11.60
N GLU A 165 10.02 -18.91 10.77
CA GLU A 165 10.38 -19.01 9.34
C GLU A 165 11.73 -19.72 9.13
N VAL A 166 12.75 -19.41 9.94
CA VAL A 166 14.08 -20.02 9.81
C VAL A 166 14.04 -21.52 10.13
N PRO A 167 13.61 -21.95 11.33
CA PRO A 167 13.63 -23.37 11.69
C PRO A 167 12.58 -24.22 10.98
N LEU A 168 11.43 -23.66 10.58
CA LEU A 168 10.33 -24.41 9.99
C LEU A 168 10.33 -24.41 8.46
N LEU A 169 10.74 -23.30 7.84
CA LEU A 169 10.62 -23.08 6.39
C LEU A 169 11.98 -22.89 5.70
N GLY A 170 13.06 -22.66 6.45
CA GLY A 170 14.38 -22.34 5.87
C GLY A 170 14.41 -21.00 5.15
N VAL A 171 13.54 -20.06 5.53
CA VAL A 171 13.48 -18.69 4.96
C VAL A 171 13.46 -17.66 6.08
N LEU A 172 13.52 -16.37 5.73
CA LEU A 172 13.46 -15.29 6.70
C LEU A 172 12.02 -14.78 6.89
N PRO A 173 11.72 -14.12 8.02
CA PRO A 173 10.60 -13.18 8.18
C PRO A 173 10.75 -12.00 7.19
N GLY A 174 10.35 -12.26 5.94
CA GLY A 174 10.62 -11.42 4.78
C GLY A 174 9.58 -10.34 4.49
N THR A 175 8.52 -10.25 5.29
CA THR A 175 7.50 -9.18 5.23
C THR A 175 7.86 -8.03 6.16
N GLY A 176 9.16 -7.75 6.27
CA GLY A 176 9.74 -6.73 7.13
C GLY A 176 9.84 -7.13 8.60
N GLY A 177 9.64 -8.41 8.94
CA GLY A 177 9.66 -8.91 10.31
C GLY A 177 10.97 -8.60 11.03
N LEU A 178 12.11 -9.02 10.47
CA LEU A 178 13.43 -8.78 11.10
C LEU A 178 13.74 -7.29 11.23
N THR A 179 13.44 -6.50 10.20
CA THR A 179 13.64 -5.05 10.19
C THR A 179 12.81 -4.39 11.28
N ARG A 180 11.53 -4.76 11.45
CA ARG A 180 10.70 -4.20 12.52
C ARG A 180 11.09 -4.70 13.90
N VAL A 181 11.53 -5.96 14.05
CA VAL A 181 12.06 -6.47 15.33
C VAL A 181 13.27 -5.66 15.80
N THR A 182 14.16 -5.31 14.88
CA THR A 182 15.39 -4.55 15.20
C THR A 182 15.15 -3.04 15.22
N ASP A 183 14.67 -2.45 14.14
CA ASP A 183 14.59 -0.99 13.97
C ASP A 183 13.39 -0.36 14.68
N LYS A 184 12.25 -1.06 14.74
CA LYS A 184 11.02 -0.53 15.35
C LYS A 184 10.88 -0.93 16.81
N ARG A 185 10.93 -2.24 17.09
CA ARG A 185 10.75 -2.80 18.44
C ARG A 185 11.99 -2.68 19.32
N ARG A 186 13.17 -2.48 18.72
CA ARG A 186 14.46 -2.37 19.43
C ARG A 186 14.70 -3.59 20.33
N VAL A 187 14.34 -4.78 19.85
CA VAL A 187 14.65 -6.05 20.51
C VAL A 187 16.17 -6.24 20.44
N ARG A 188 16.79 -6.62 21.56
CA ARG A 188 18.23 -6.90 21.60
C ARG A 188 18.53 -8.04 20.62
N HIS A 189 19.56 -7.91 19.79
CA HIS A 189 19.76 -8.79 18.63
C HIS A 189 19.93 -10.28 18.99
N ASP A 190 20.47 -10.59 20.18
CA ASP A 190 20.60 -11.95 20.70
C ASP A 190 19.25 -12.53 21.19
N HIS A 191 18.37 -11.71 21.77
CA HIS A 191 16.98 -12.13 22.01
C HIS A 191 16.23 -12.33 20.69
N ALA A 192 16.50 -11.49 19.68
CA ALA A 192 15.90 -11.61 18.36
C ALA A 192 16.36 -12.90 17.65
N ASP A 193 17.65 -13.27 17.77
CA ASP A 193 18.19 -14.55 17.29
C ASP A 193 17.41 -15.73 17.89
N ILE A 194 17.37 -15.82 19.22
CA ILE A 194 16.60 -16.87 19.93
C ILE A 194 15.13 -16.88 19.47
N PHE A 195 14.52 -15.71 19.37
CA PHE A 195 13.13 -15.57 18.94
C PHE A 195 12.88 -16.08 17.52
N CYS A 196 13.81 -15.85 16.59
CA CYS A 196 13.71 -16.26 15.19
C CYS A 196 14.15 -17.71 14.94
N THR A 197 14.77 -18.37 15.92
CA THR A 197 15.17 -19.78 15.85
C THR A 197 14.35 -20.69 16.77
N LEU A 198 13.27 -20.20 17.37
CA LEU A 198 12.38 -20.94 18.26
C LEU A 198 10.95 -21.01 17.69
N VAL A 199 10.45 -22.21 17.41
CA VAL A 199 9.13 -22.40 16.77
C VAL A 199 7.98 -22.03 17.71
N GLU A 200 8.12 -22.33 19.01
CA GLU A 200 7.08 -22.15 20.02
C GLU A 200 6.83 -20.68 20.39
N GLY A 201 7.77 -19.79 20.05
CA GLY A 201 7.67 -18.36 20.30
C GLY A 201 7.73 -17.95 21.78
N VAL A 202 7.15 -16.78 22.06
CA VAL A 202 7.21 -16.12 23.37
C VAL A 202 5.80 -15.69 23.79
N ARG A 203 5.50 -15.82 25.09
CA ARG A 203 4.17 -15.56 25.69
C ARG A 203 4.28 -14.62 26.88
N GLY A 204 3.15 -14.00 27.24
CA GLY A 204 2.95 -13.29 28.49
C GLY A 204 4.05 -12.26 28.78
N GLN A 205 4.40 -12.11 30.06
CA GLN A 205 5.34 -11.08 30.53
C GLN A 205 6.68 -11.10 29.79
N ARG A 206 7.21 -12.28 29.43
CA ARG A 206 8.46 -12.41 28.67
C ARG A 206 8.39 -11.72 27.30
N ALA A 207 7.23 -11.75 26.62
CA ALA A 207 7.05 -11.07 25.33
C ALA A 207 7.19 -9.56 25.49
N LYS A 208 6.62 -9.00 26.57
CA LYS A 208 6.74 -7.57 26.91
C LYS A 208 8.15 -7.21 27.32
N ASP A 209 8.78 -8.00 28.19
CA ASP A 209 10.15 -7.76 28.67
C ASP A 209 11.17 -7.76 27.53
N TRP A 210 10.95 -8.59 26.51
CA TRP A 210 11.77 -8.66 25.31
C TRP A 210 11.40 -7.60 24.24
N ARG A 211 10.41 -6.74 24.51
CA ARG A 211 9.88 -5.70 23.60
C ARG A 211 9.15 -6.24 22.36
N LEU A 212 8.77 -7.51 22.37
CA LEU A 212 8.02 -8.13 21.27
C LEU A 212 6.56 -7.65 21.24
N VAL A 213 6.00 -7.27 22.38
CA VAL A 213 4.66 -6.67 22.49
C VAL A 213 4.71 -5.47 23.44
N ASP A 214 3.71 -4.61 23.39
CA ASP A 214 3.64 -3.41 24.24
C ASP A 214 2.96 -3.71 25.58
N ASP A 215 1.92 -4.54 25.55
CA ASP A 215 1.27 -4.99 26.77
C ASP A 215 0.73 -6.42 26.71
N VAL A 216 0.51 -6.99 27.89
CA VAL A 216 -0.12 -8.30 28.07
C VAL A 216 -1.29 -8.18 29.04
N VAL A 217 -2.45 -8.67 28.62
CA VAL A 217 -3.70 -8.46 29.37
C VAL A 217 -4.43 -9.77 29.58
N LYS A 218 -4.88 -10.00 30.82
CA LYS A 218 -5.65 -11.20 31.18
C LYS A 218 -6.97 -11.26 30.40
N PRO A 219 -7.47 -12.47 30.05
CA PRO A 219 -8.66 -12.64 29.21
C PRO A 219 -9.87 -11.82 29.67
N ALA A 220 -10.15 -11.82 30.97
CA ALA A 220 -11.31 -11.11 31.55
C ALA A 220 -11.29 -9.58 31.35
N ARG A 221 -10.15 -8.97 31.00
CA ARG A 221 -10.00 -7.52 30.77
C ARG A 221 -9.48 -7.18 29.37
N PHE A 222 -9.30 -8.17 28.50
CA PHE A 222 -8.63 -7.97 27.22
C PHE A 222 -9.39 -7.00 26.31
N GLU A 223 -10.69 -7.23 26.11
CA GLU A 223 -11.54 -6.37 25.28
C GLU A 223 -11.63 -4.93 25.82
N GLU A 224 -11.82 -4.79 27.13
CA GLU A 224 -11.85 -3.48 27.80
C GLU A 224 -10.53 -2.72 27.61
N ALA A 225 -9.39 -3.39 27.79
CA ALA A 225 -8.08 -2.78 27.64
C ALA A 225 -7.80 -2.36 26.18
N VAL A 226 -8.17 -3.19 25.20
CA VAL A 226 -8.05 -2.86 23.77
C VAL A 226 -8.92 -1.65 23.44
N ARG A 227 -10.19 -1.62 23.88
CA ARG A 227 -11.09 -0.48 23.66
C ARG A 227 -10.55 0.79 24.30
N ALA A 228 -10.13 0.71 25.56
CA ALA A 228 -9.58 1.86 26.29
C ALA A 228 -8.32 2.40 25.60
N ARG A 229 -7.41 1.52 25.16
CA ARG A 229 -6.20 1.95 24.45
C ARG A 229 -6.51 2.52 23.07
N ALA A 230 -7.44 1.93 22.34
CA ALA A 230 -7.85 2.44 21.03
C ALA A 230 -8.45 3.86 21.13
N LEU A 231 -9.29 4.11 22.14
CA LEU A 231 -9.85 5.43 22.42
C LEU A 231 -8.78 6.43 22.87
N ALA A 232 -7.78 6.00 23.66
CA ALA A 232 -6.67 6.85 24.05
C ALA A 232 -5.83 7.28 22.84
N LEU A 233 -5.49 6.35 21.94
CA LEU A 233 -4.76 6.65 20.70
C LEU A 233 -5.56 7.57 19.75
N ALA A 234 -6.89 7.53 19.82
CA ALA A 234 -7.75 8.38 19.00
C ALA A 234 -7.74 9.86 19.45
N GLN A 235 -7.28 10.18 20.67
CA GLN A 235 -7.26 11.55 21.18
C GLN A 235 -6.28 12.45 20.41
N ASP A 236 -5.17 11.89 19.95
CA ASP A 236 -4.12 12.61 19.24
C ASP A 236 -4.42 12.81 17.74
N SER A 237 -5.54 12.27 17.24
CA SER A 237 -5.91 12.36 15.84
C SER A 237 -6.58 13.70 15.50
N HIS A 238 -6.15 14.26 14.38
CA HIS A 238 -6.72 15.44 13.72
C HIS A 238 -7.78 15.10 12.65
N ARG A 239 -8.24 13.85 12.56
CA ARG A 239 -9.32 13.47 11.64
C ARG A 239 -10.69 13.96 12.15
N PRO A 240 -11.59 14.44 11.28
CA PRO A 240 -12.84 15.06 11.69
C PRO A 240 -13.91 14.01 12.05
N ALA A 241 -14.66 14.24 13.14
CA ALA A 241 -15.70 13.31 13.58
C ALA A 241 -17.07 13.50 12.88
N GLY A 242 -17.29 14.63 12.19
CA GLY A 242 -18.60 15.03 11.66
C GLY A 242 -18.67 15.18 10.14
N GLU A 243 -17.62 14.79 9.42
CA GLU A 243 -17.61 14.84 7.96
C GLU A 243 -18.09 13.53 7.35
N GLN A 244 -18.62 13.59 6.13
CA GLN A 244 -19.01 12.41 5.37
C GLN A 244 -17.78 11.82 4.67
N GLY A 245 -17.69 10.49 4.64
CA GLY A 245 -16.67 9.81 3.87
C GLY A 245 -16.82 9.98 2.36
N VAL A 246 -15.71 9.77 1.66
CA VAL A 246 -15.65 9.78 0.19
C VAL A 246 -15.62 8.33 -0.30
N THR A 247 -16.75 7.87 -0.82
CA THR A 247 -16.90 6.53 -1.38
C THR A 247 -15.90 6.28 -2.52
N LEU A 248 -15.07 5.25 -2.40
CA LEU A 248 -14.15 4.84 -3.47
C LEU A 248 -14.90 4.00 -4.50
N THR A 249 -15.47 4.67 -5.50
CA THR A 249 -16.23 4.04 -6.60
C THR A 249 -15.37 3.05 -7.41
N PRO A 250 -15.95 1.97 -7.97
CA PRO A 250 -15.20 0.99 -8.75
C PRO A 250 -14.42 1.61 -9.92
N LEU A 251 -13.16 1.20 -10.10
CA LEU A 251 -12.32 1.65 -11.20
C LEU A 251 -12.80 1.06 -12.54
N GLN A 252 -13.04 1.95 -13.49
CA GLN A 252 -13.33 1.59 -14.88
C GLN A 252 -12.01 1.29 -15.60
N ARG A 253 -11.75 -0.01 -15.84
CA ARG A 253 -10.59 -0.50 -16.58
C ARG A 253 -11.07 -1.29 -17.79
N THR A 254 -10.59 -0.93 -18.97
CA THR A 254 -10.65 -1.78 -20.16
C THR A 254 -9.33 -2.53 -20.27
N GLU A 255 -9.39 -3.84 -20.39
CA GLU A 255 -8.23 -4.71 -20.51
C GLU A 255 -8.32 -5.50 -21.82
N THR A 256 -7.23 -5.46 -22.60
CA THR A 256 -7.09 -6.18 -23.87
C THR A 256 -5.77 -6.96 -23.87
N ASP A 257 -5.55 -7.80 -24.86
CA ASP A 257 -4.27 -8.50 -25.04
C ASP A 257 -3.07 -7.55 -25.24
N THR A 258 -3.38 -6.31 -25.65
CA THR A 258 -2.42 -5.27 -26.00
C THR A 258 -2.28 -4.19 -24.93
N GLY A 259 -3.04 -4.21 -23.82
CA GLY A 259 -2.93 -3.14 -22.84
C GLY A 259 -4.02 -3.05 -21.79
N LEU A 260 -3.88 -2.00 -20.97
CA LEU A 260 -4.83 -1.54 -19.96
C LEU A 260 -5.16 -0.08 -20.22
N SER A 261 -6.44 0.27 -20.26
CA SER A 261 -6.88 1.65 -20.46
C SER A 261 -7.84 2.07 -19.34
N TYR A 262 -7.57 3.24 -18.81
CA TYR A 262 -8.35 3.95 -17.79
C TYR A 262 -8.59 5.39 -18.28
N ARG A 263 -9.20 6.23 -17.45
CA ARG A 263 -9.44 7.64 -17.81
C ARG A 263 -8.14 8.41 -17.94
N TYR A 264 -7.27 8.35 -16.93
CA TYR A 264 -6.03 9.12 -16.82
C TYR A 264 -4.76 8.28 -16.97
N VAL A 265 -4.88 6.95 -17.11
CA VAL A 265 -3.74 6.06 -17.35
C VAL A 265 -4.03 5.17 -18.55
N ASP A 266 -3.04 5.01 -19.42
CA ASP A 266 -3.05 4.03 -20.52
C ASP A 266 -1.74 3.27 -20.51
N VAL A 267 -1.80 1.97 -20.74
CA VAL A 267 -0.65 1.07 -20.80
C VAL A 267 -0.76 0.24 -22.07
N GLN A 268 0.16 0.45 -23.01
CA GLN A 268 0.22 -0.28 -24.27
C GLN A 268 1.40 -1.24 -24.27
N LEU A 269 1.17 -2.49 -24.62
CA LEU A 269 2.15 -3.56 -24.59
C LEU A 269 2.74 -3.78 -25.98
N ASP A 270 4.06 -3.62 -26.08
CA ASP A 270 4.86 -4.14 -27.19
C ASP A 270 5.53 -5.44 -26.72
N ARG A 271 4.88 -6.57 -27.00
CA ARG A 271 5.35 -7.89 -26.57
C ARG A 271 6.62 -8.33 -27.31
N GLU A 272 6.83 -7.87 -28.54
CA GLU A 272 8.03 -8.16 -29.32
C GLU A 272 9.24 -7.46 -28.71
N LYS A 273 9.11 -6.17 -28.39
CA LYS A 273 10.18 -5.40 -27.74
C LYS A 273 10.26 -5.61 -26.23
N ARG A 274 9.28 -6.32 -25.65
CA ARG A 274 9.14 -6.54 -24.19
C ARG A 274 9.03 -5.23 -23.42
N GLN A 275 8.25 -4.30 -23.96
CA GLN A 275 8.06 -2.94 -23.44
C GLN A 275 6.59 -2.67 -23.13
N ALA A 276 6.34 -1.86 -22.12
CA ALA A 276 5.04 -1.23 -21.88
C ALA A 276 5.19 0.28 -22.01
N ILE A 277 4.39 0.91 -22.85
CA ILE A 277 4.30 2.37 -22.97
C ILE A 277 3.16 2.82 -22.06
N TRP A 278 3.49 3.63 -21.08
CA TRP A 278 2.58 4.19 -20.10
C TRP A 278 2.34 5.66 -20.44
N THR A 279 1.10 6.05 -20.63
CA THR A 279 0.72 7.44 -20.81
C THR A 279 -0.16 7.88 -19.64
N VAL A 280 0.33 8.82 -18.83
CA VAL A 280 -0.41 9.40 -17.70
C VAL A 280 -0.91 10.79 -18.10
N ARG A 281 -2.23 10.99 -18.03
CA ARG A 281 -2.91 12.17 -18.56
C ARG A 281 -3.16 13.21 -17.48
N ALA A 282 -2.89 14.47 -17.80
CA ALA A 282 -3.33 15.63 -17.03
C ALA A 282 -4.87 15.71 -16.94
N PRO A 283 -5.44 16.58 -16.08
CA PRO A 283 -6.88 16.84 -16.08
C PRO A 283 -7.40 17.21 -17.47
N GLN A 284 -8.51 16.59 -17.88
CA GLN A 284 -9.20 16.92 -19.13
C GLN A 284 -10.17 18.09 -18.87
N GLY A 285 -9.63 19.31 -18.85
CA GLY A 285 -10.38 20.54 -18.57
C GLY A 285 -9.98 21.19 -17.24
N ALA A 286 -10.82 22.10 -16.73
CA ALA A 286 -10.58 22.76 -15.45
C ALA A 286 -10.61 21.74 -14.31
N VAL A 287 -9.62 21.81 -13.41
CA VAL A 287 -9.56 20.99 -12.20
C VAL A 287 -10.22 21.71 -11.02
N GLU A 288 -10.88 20.96 -10.14
CA GLU A 288 -11.44 21.49 -8.91
C GLU A 288 -10.33 21.99 -7.99
N THR A 289 -10.36 23.29 -7.67
CA THR A 289 -9.34 23.96 -6.83
C THR A 289 -9.90 24.51 -5.51
N GLU A 290 -11.22 24.70 -5.43
CA GLU A 290 -11.90 25.11 -4.21
C GLU A 290 -12.35 23.89 -3.41
N LEU A 291 -12.23 23.96 -2.08
CA LEU A 291 -12.38 22.80 -1.20
C LEU A 291 -13.75 22.12 -1.34
N GLN A 292 -14.82 22.91 -1.46
CA GLN A 292 -16.17 22.38 -1.64
C GLN A 292 -16.31 21.53 -2.92
N ASP A 293 -15.67 21.95 -4.01
CA ASP A 293 -15.73 21.29 -5.31
C ASP A 293 -14.85 20.04 -5.31
N ILE A 294 -13.70 20.10 -4.63
CA ILE A 294 -12.81 18.95 -4.39
C ILE A 294 -13.55 17.84 -3.64
N VAL A 295 -14.21 18.18 -2.52
CA VAL A 295 -14.98 17.20 -1.72
C VAL A 295 -16.16 16.66 -2.52
N ALA A 296 -16.86 17.52 -3.27
CA ALA A 296 -17.99 17.10 -4.12
C ALA A 296 -17.55 16.17 -5.27
N ALA A 297 -16.38 16.39 -5.87
CA ALA A 297 -15.81 15.52 -6.89
C ALA A 297 -15.42 14.14 -6.31
N GLY A 298 -15.01 14.11 -5.03
CA GLY A 298 -14.74 12.88 -4.30
C GLY A 298 -13.76 11.95 -5.03
N ALA A 299 -14.14 10.69 -5.26
CA ALA A 299 -13.32 9.71 -5.97
C ALA A 299 -13.02 10.07 -7.44
N ALA A 300 -13.75 11.02 -8.03
CA ALA A 300 -13.53 11.51 -9.39
C ALA A 300 -12.61 12.75 -9.45
N TRP A 301 -12.22 13.31 -8.30
CA TRP A 301 -11.22 14.37 -8.26
C TRP A 301 -9.90 13.87 -8.87
N TRP A 302 -9.36 14.58 -9.85
CA TRP A 302 -8.26 14.09 -10.69
C TRP A 302 -7.07 13.51 -9.92
N PRO A 303 -6.50 14.17 -8.90
CA PRO A 303 -5.36 13.61 -8.16
C PRO A 303 -5.66 12.24 -7.55
N LEU A 304 -6.87 12.04 -7.02
CA LEU A 304 -7.27 10.77 -6.43
C LEU A 304 -7.58 9.73 -7.50
N GLN A 305 -8.37 10.09 -8.52
CA GLN A 305 -8.72 9.15 -9.58
C GLN A 305 -7.47 8.64 -10.32
N MET A 306 -6.59 9.56 -10.73
CA MET A 306 -5.32 9.22 -11.39
C MET A 306 -4.44 8.34 -10.51
N ALA A 307 -4.28 8.66 -9.21
CA ALA A 307 -3.47 7.84 -8.30
C ALA A 307 -4.00 6.41 -8.14
N ARG A 308 -5.33 6.23 -8.12
CA ARG A 308 -5.97 4.91 -8.02
C ARG A 308 -5.81 4.11 -9.31
N GLU A 309 -6.00 4.74 -10.46
CA GLU A 309 -5.80 4.11 -11.78
C GLU A 309 -4.33 3.73 -11.98
N LEU A 310 -3.40 4.60 -11.59
CA LEU A 310 -1.96 4.34 -11.66
C LEU A 310 -1.54 3.19 -10.74
N ASP A 311 -2.05 3.12 -9.51
CA ASP A 311 -1.73 2.02 -8.58
C ASP A 311 -2.25 0.68 -9.13
N ASP A 312 -3.49 0.63 -9.62
CA ASP A 312 -4.07 -0.59 -10.21
C ASP A 312 -3.27 -1.07 -11.43
N ALA A 313 -2.87 -0.14 -12.29
CA ALA A 313 -2.03 -0.46 -13.44
C ALA A 313 -0.65 -0.98 -13.01
N ILE A 314 0.02 -0.34 -12.03
CA ILE A 314 1.33 -0.78 -11.50
C ILE A 314 1.24 -2.20 -10.95
N LEU A 315 0.22 -2.47 -10.14
CA LEU A 315 0.01 -3.78 -9.51
C LEU A 315 -0.31 -4.86 -10.54
N SER A 316 -1.18 -4.54 -11.51
CA SER A 316 -1.54 -5.43 -12.61
C SER A 316 -0.32 -5.78 -13.46
N MET A 317 0.46 -4.79 -13.87
CA MET A 317 1.63 -4.98 -14.73
C MET A 317 2.80 -5.69 -14.04
N ARG A 318 3.03 -5.41 -12.74
CA ARG A 318 4.01 -6.16 -11.94
C ARG A 318 3.69 -7.65 -11.86
N THR A 319 2.40 -7.97 -11.71
CA THR A 319 1.93 -9.32 -11.38
C THR A 319 1.67 -10.16 -12.63
N ASN A 320 1.07 -9.58 -13.66
CA ASN A 320 0.53 -10.31 -14.80
C ASN A 320 1.43 -10.28 -16.04
N GLU A 321 2.35 -9.31 -16.14
CA GLU A 321 3.22 -9.11 -17.33
C GLU A 321 4.70 -9.22 -16.95
N LEU A 322 5.15 -10.44 -16.66
CA LEU A 322 6.50 -10.73 -16.17
C LEU A 322 7.57 -10.58 -17.27
N ASP A 323 7.22 -10.86 -18.52
CA ASP A 323 8.14 -10.78 -19.67
C ASP A 323 8.31 -9.35 -20.20
N ILE A 324 7.46 -8.41 -19.76
CA ILE A 324 7.55 -7.00 -20.11
C ILE A 324 8.48 -6.30 -19.11
N GLY A 325 9.77 -6.26 -19.45
CA GLY A 325 10.85 -5.84 -18.54
C GLY A 325 11.09 -4.32 -18.47
N THR A 326 10.61 -3.55 -19.44
CA THR A 326 10.86 -2.10 -19.54
C THR A 326 9.56 -1.32 -19.62
N TRP A 327 9.42 -0.30 -18.79
CA TRP A 327 8.30 0.64 -18.82
C TRP A 327 8.78 1.99 -19.34
N ILE A 328 8.11 2.47 -20.38
CA ILE A 328 8.33 3.76 -21.01
C ILE A 328 7.24 4.70 -20.52
N LEU A 329 7.60 5.67 -19.68
CA LEU A 329 6.71 6.62 -19.06
C LEU A 329 6.59 7.87 -19.95
N LYS A 330 5.36 8.21 -20.29
CA LYS A 330 4.95 9.39 -21.05
C LYS A 330 3.84 10.12 -20.29
N THR A 331 3.64 11.38 -20.63
CA THR A 331 2.54 12.20 -20.13
C THR A 331 1.86 12.91 -21.30
N GLU A 332 0.60 13.30 -21.15
CA GLU A 332 -0.11 14.11 -22.13
C GLU A 332 -1.11 15.07 -21.47
N GLY A 333 -1.37 16.21 -22.11
CA GLY A 333 -2.35 17.20 -21.69
C GLY A 333 -1.72 18.53 -21.23
N ASP A 334 -2.45 19.29 -20.41
CA ASP A 334 -2.04 20.65 -20.02
C ASP A 334 -1.24 20.67 -18.71
N ALA A 335 0.01 21.13 -18.77
CA ALA A 335 0.86 21.33 -17.60
C ALA A 335 0.27 22.33 -16.59
N ALA A 336 -0.44 23.36 -17.05
CA ALA A 336 -1.05 24.35 -16.16
C ALA A 336 -2.16 23.72 -15.29
N ALA A 337 -2.93 22.78 -15.85
CA ALA A 337 -3.95 22.06 -15.11
C ALA A 337 -3.34 21.14 -14.02
N VAL A 338 -2.19 20.51 -14.30
CA VAL A 338 -1.44 19.73 -13.29
C VAL A 338 -0.97 20.63 -12.16
N LEU A 339 -0.39 21.79 -12.48
CA LEU A 339 0.09 22.75 -11.48
C LEU A 339 -1.05 23.36 -10.65
N ALA A 340 -2.22 23.56 -11.24
CA ALA A 340 -3.41 24.01 -10.51
C ALA A 340 -3.90 22.95 -9.51
N ALA A 341 -3.85 21.67 -9.89
CA ALA A 341 -4.16 20.56 -8.98
C ALA A 341 -3.15 20.46 -7.83
N ASP A 342 -1.86 20.63 -8.12
CA ASP A 342 -0.79 20.68 -7.11
C ASP A 342 -0.97 21.85 -6.14
N ALA A 343 -1.32 23.03 -6.66
CA ALA A 343 -1.61 24.20 -5.83
C ALA A 343 -2.82 23.98 -4.92
N ALA A 344 -3.85 23.25 -5.39
CA ALA A 344 -5.00 22.88 -4.57
C ALA A 344 -4.64 21.86 -3.47
N LEU A 345 -3.81 20.86 -3.79
CA LEU A 345 -3.28 19.90 -2.82
C LEU A 345 -2.47 20.61 -1.71
N GLU A 346 -1.73 21.66 -2.05
CA GLU A 346 -0.95 22.45 -1.10
C GLU A 346 -1.83 23.37 -0.26
N ARG A 347 -2.70 24.15 -0.91
CA ARG A 347 -3.60 25.11 -0.25
C ARG A 347 -4.49 24.45 0.80
N HIS A 348 -4.93 23.22 0.54
CA HIS A 348 -5.87 22.50 1.39
C HIS A 348 -5.23 21.30 2.10
N ALA A 349 -3.90 21.27 2.27
CA ALA A 349 -3.16 20.12 2.81
C ALA A 349 -3.62 19.67 4.21
N ASP A 350 -4.20 20.58 5.00
CA ASP A 350 -4.72 20.28 6.34
C ASP A 350 -6.08 19.57 6.33
N HIS A 351 -6.82 19.66 5.22
CA HIS A 351 -8.10 18.98 5.06
C HIS A 351 -7.88 17.46 4.94
N TRP A 352 -8.64 16.66 5.69
CA TRP A 352 -8.41 15.22 5.80
C TRP A 352 -8.44 14.51 4.44
N PHE A 353 -9.42 14.84 3.58
CA PHE A 353 -9.58 14.19 2.28
C PHE A 353 -8.43 14.53 1.32
N VAL A 354 -7.97 15.79 1.35
CA VAL A 354 -6.86 16.27 0.52
C VAL A 354 -5.55 15.63 0.99
N ARG A 355 -5.34 15.56 2.32
CA ARG A 355 -4.20 14.87 2.93
C ARG A 355 -4.17 13.38 2.61
N GLU A 356 -5.31 12.70 2.67
CA GLU A 356 -5.40 11.28 2.30
C GLU A 356 -5.15 11.05 0.81
N THR A 357 -5.62 11.96 -0.04
CA THR A 357 -5.31 11.93 -1.48
C THR A 357 -3.81 12.12 -1.75
N ALA A 358 -3.17 13.08 -1.08
CA ALA A 358 -1.72 13.24 -1.13
C ALA A 358 -0.99 11.98 -0.61
N GLY A 359 -1.53 11.32 0.41
CA GLY A 359 -1.03 10.04 0.89
C GLY A 359 -1.15 8.90 -0.12
N MET A 360 -2.26 8.83 -0.87
CA MET A 360 -2.44 7.87 -1.95
C MET A 360 -1.39 8.10 -3.05
N LEU A 361 -1.22 9.34 -3.52
CA LEU A 361 -0.18 9.70 -4.49
C LEU A 361 1.22 9.30 -4.01
N ARG A 362 1.58 9.65 -2.78
CA ARG A 362 2.89 9.30 -2.19
C ARG A 362 3.13 7.79 -2.20
N ARG A 363 2.16 7.00 -1.74
CA ARG A 363 2.28 5.53 -1.67
C ARG A 363 2.33 4.90 -3.07
N THR A 364 1.48 5.33 -3.99
CA THR A 364 1.46 4.85 -5.38
C THR A 364 2.80 5.14 -6.07
N LEU A 365 3.28 6.39 -6.00
CA LEU A 365 4.54 6.79 -6.63
C LEU A 365 5.73 6.04 -6.02
N ALA A 366 5.76 5.83 -4.70
CA ALA A 366 6.82 5.05 -4.04
C ALA A 366 6.94 3.60 -4.55
N ARG A 367 5.88 3.03 -5.16
CA ARG A 367 5.97 1.72 -5.81
C ARG A 367 6.82 1.76 -7.09
N LEU A 368 6.94 2.90 -7.76
CA LEU A 368 7.77 2.99 -8.97
C LEU A 368 9.23 2.67 -8.65
N ASP A 369 9.78 3.24 -7.57
CA ASP A 369 11.22 3.11 -7.27
C ASP A 369 11.64 1.70 -6.83
N VAL A 370 10.71 0.90 -6.29
CA VAL A 370 10.95 -0.48 -5.86
C VAL A 370 10.40 -1.52 -6.85
N THR A 371 9.92 -1.09 -8.02
CA THR A 371 9.47 -2.00 -9.07
C THR A 371 10.67 -2.74 -9.67
N SER A 372 10.47 -4.00 -10.05
CA SER A 372 11.51 -4.81 -10.70
C SER A 372 11.38 -4.71 -12.22
N ARG A 373 11.41 -3.48 -12.73
CA ARG A 373 11.32 -3.11 -14.15
C ARG A 373 12.26 -1.94 -14.40
N SER A 374 12.86 -1.88 -15.57
CA SER A 374 13.56 -0.67 -16.00
C SER A 374 12.55 0.42 -16.35
N LEU A 375 12.80 1.64 -15.90
CA LEU A 375 11.92 2.79 -16.08
C LEU A 375 12.61 3.84 -16.95
N PHE A 376 12.06 4.13 -18.13
CA PHE A 376 12.52 5.20 -19.01
C PHE A 376 11.42 6.25 -19.11
N ALA A 377 11.75 7.54 -19.00
CA ALA A 377 10.81 8.61 -19.31
C ALA A 377 11.18 9.28 -20.64
N LEU A 378 10.20 9.43 -21.53
CA LEU A 378 10.36 10.11 -22.82
C LEU A 378 9.56 11.41 -22.80
N ILE A 379 10.27 12.52 -22.80
CA ILE A 379 9.74 13.88 -22.70
C ILE A 379 9.73 14.46 -24.13
N GLU A 380 8.59 14.28 -24.79
CA GLU A 380 8.36 14.55 -26.22
C GLU A 380 7.36 15.71 -26.41
N PRO A 381 7.33 16.38 -27.58
CA PRO A 381 6.32 17.40 -27.87
C PRO A 381 4.90 16.94 -27.55
N GLY A 382 4.13 17.79 -26.87
CA GLY A 382 2.77 17.47 -26.38
C GLY A 382 2.71 16.77 -25.01
N SER A 383 3.86 16.40 -24.43
CA SER A 383 3.93 15.90 -23.05
C SER A 383 3.79 17.01 -22.00
N CYS A 384 3.45 16.62 -20.77
CA CYS A 384 3.20 17.53 -19.64
C CYS A 384 3.87 17.04 -18.36
N PHE A 385 5.19 16.84 -18.40
CA PHE A 385 6.00 16.50 -17.22
C PHE A 385 6.14 17.71 -16.28
N ALA A 386 5.04 18.01 -15.58
CA ALA A 386 4.89 19.14 -14.68
C ALA A 386 4.45 18.68 -13.29
N GLY A 387 4.96 19.32 -12.23
CA GLY A 387 4.51 19.10 -10.86
C GLY A 387 4.47 17.61 -10.47
N THR A 388 3.32 17.14 -10.00
CA THR A 388 3.10 15.72 -9.67
C THR A 388 3.45 14.76 -10.83
N LEU A 389 3.15 15.09 -12.09
CA LEU A 389 3.48 14.21 -13.22
C LEU A 389 4.97 14.19 -13.56
N LEU A 390 5.74 15.20 -13.14
CA LEU A 390 7.20 15.18 -13.26
C LEU A 390 7.83 14.04 -12.44
N GLU A 391 7.17 13.59 -11.36
CA GLU A 391 7.67 12.47 -10.55
C GLU A 391 7.88 11.19 -11.36
N LEU A 392 7.13 10.98 -12.45
CA LEU A 392 7.33 9.85 -13.36
C LEU A 392 8.72 9.89 -14.01
N ALA A 393 9.15 11.07 -14.47
CA ALA A 393 10.50 11.23 -15.03
C ALA A 393 11.59 11.19 -13.97
N LEU A 394 11.29 11.64 -12.74
CA LEU A 394 12.25 11.62 -11.63
C LEU A 394 12.43 10.21 -11.01
N ALA A 395 11.41 9.35 -11.14
CA ALA A 395 11.45 7.94 -10.74
C ALA A 395 12.20 7.08 -11.76
N ALA A 396 12.28 7.52 -13.01
CA ALA A 396 12.88 6.77 -14.09
C ALA A 396 14.40 6.56 -13.89
N ASP A 397 14.90 5.40 -14.29
CA ASP A 397 16.34 5.11 -14.39
C ASP A 397 17.01 6.11 -15.35
N ARG A 398 16.30 6.45 -16.44
CA ARG A 398 16.73 7.43 -17.44
C ARG A 398 15.56 8.28 -17.93
N SER A 399 15.83 9.56 -18.12
CA SER A 399 14.86 10.52 -18.68
C SER A 399 15.50 11.15 -19.90
N TYR A 400 14.86 11.02 -21.06
CA TYR A 400 15.30 11.59 -22.32
C TYR A 400 14.30 12.66 -22.74
N MET A 401 14.81 13.84 -23.07
CA MET A 401 14.00 14.97 -23.53
C MET A 401 14.38 15.27 -24.98
N LEU A 402 13.38 15.35 -25.85
CA LEU A 402 13.60 15.66 -27.25
C LEU A 402 13.96 17.13 -27.39
N ASP A 403 15.20 17.41 -27.81
CA ASP A 403 15.63 18.73 -28.24
C ASP A 403 15.19 18.94 -29.69
N VAL A 404 14.25 19.86 -29.90
CA VAL A 404 13.72 20.23 -31.22
C VAL A 404 14.38 21.51 -31.77
N GLY A 405 15.50 21.96 -31.18
CA GLY A 405 16.16 23.20 -31.53
C GLY A 405 16.43 23.37 -33.02
N GLY A 406 15.79 24.38 -33.63
CA GLY A 406 16.17 24.95 -34.92
C GLY A 406 15.64 24.27 -36.19
N ASP A 407 14.82 23.22 -36.09
CA ASP A 407 14.23 22.59 -37.26
C ASP A 407 12.87 23.25 -37.59
N GLU A 408 12.86 24.19 -38.54
CA GLU A 408 11.66 24.91 -39.00
C GLU A 408 10.56 23.96 -39.52
N ALA A 409 10.87 22.69 -39.75
CA ALA A 409 9.94 21.65 -40.19
C ALA A 409 9.09 21.03 -39.05
N VAL A 410 9.40 21.29 -37.78
CA VAL A 410 8.62 20.76 -36.64
C VAL A 410 7.68 21.86 -36.12
N GLU A 411 6.42 21.85 -36.56
CA GLU A 411 5.38 22.80 -36.11
C GLU A 411 4.94 22.63 -34.64
N ALA A 412 5.49 21.63 -33.92
CA ALA A 412 5.12 21.35 -32.54
C ALA A 412 5.95 22.15 -31.53
N ALA A 413 5.29 22.68 -30.49
CA ALA A 413 5.99 23.37 -29.40
C ALA A 413 7.03 22.42 -28.74
N PRO A 414 8.22 22.95 -28.38
CA PRO A 414 9.23 22.15 -27.70
C PRO A 414 8.66 21.59 -26.39
N PRO A 415 8.97 20.34 -26.04
CA PRO A 415 8.54 19.81 -24.75
C PRO A 415 9.15 20.62 -23.61
N GLN A 416 8.48 20.62 -22.47
CA GLN A 416 8.94 21.32 -21.27
C GLN A 416 8.83 20.43 -20.05
N ILE A 417 9.76 20.64 -19.11
CA ILE A 417 9.63 20.18 -17.73
C ILE A 417 9.25 21.40 -16.90
N VAL A 418 8.22 21.27 -16.05
CA VAL A 418 7.84 22.33 -15.12
C VAL A 418 7.90 21.81 -13.68
N VAL A 419 8.91 22.24 -12.94
CA VAL A 419 9.08 21.85 -11.54
C VAL A 419 8.09 22.62 -10.67
N GLY A 420 7.37 21.92 -9.80
CA GLY A 420 6.50 22.51 -8.78
C GLY A 420 7.03 22.28 -7.36
N GLU A 421 6.50 23.03 -6.39
CA GLU A 421 6.91 22.96 -4.97
C GLU A 421 6.83 21.52 -4.41
N ARG A 422 5.82 20.76 -4.83
CA ARG A 422 5.59 19.39 -4.35
C ARG A 422 6.72 18.41 -4.73
N ASN A 423 7.50 18.69 -5.78
CA ASN A 423 8.66 17.88 -6.17
C ASN A 423 9.80 17.92 -5.13
N PHE A 424 9.76 18.85 -4.17
CA PHE A 424 10.78 19.02 -3.13
C PHE A 424 10.47 18.29 -1.82
N GLY A 425 9.44 17.43 -1.75
CA GLY A 425 9.24 16.61 -0.56
C GLY A 425 7.83 16.06 -0.33
N ALA A 426 6.84 16.38 -1.17
CA ALA A 426 5.48 15.88 -0.96
C ALA A 426 5.35 14.36 -1.20
N TYR A 427 6.23 13.82 -2.06
CA TYR A 427 6.22 12.42 -2.52
C TYR A 427 7.56 11.73 -2.26
N PRO A 428 8.00 11.59 -0.99
CA PRO A 428 9.26 10.94 -0.69
C PRO A 428 9.24 9.48 -1.15
N MET A 429 10.38 9.00 -1.61
CA MET A 429 10.61 7.57 -1.80
C MET A 429 10.68 6.86 -0.44
N VAL A 430 10.78 5.53 -0.46
CA VAL A 430 10.84 4.72 0.76
C VAL A 430 12.05 5.01 1.67
N ASN A 431 13.07 5.73 1.17
CA ASN A 431 14.22 6.18 1.96
C ASN A 431 14.01 7.56 2.64
N GLY A 432 12.82 8.16 2.50
CA GLY A 432 12.45 9.44 3.10
C GLY A 432 12.87 10.69 2.32
N GLN A 433 13.57 10.54 1.19
CA GLN A 433 14.01 11.67 0.36
C GLN A 433 13.02 11.93 -0.79
N SER A 434 12.90 13.19 -1.22
CA SER A 434 12.32 13.47 -2.54
C SER A 434 13.20 12.87 -3.65
N ARG A 435 12.63 12.63 -4.83
CA ARG A 435 13.40 12.09 -5.96
C ARG A 435 14.46 13.06 -6.46
N LEU A 436 14.19 14.37 -6.38
CA LEU A 436 15.17 15.42 -6.68
C LEU A 436 16.34 15.40 -5.70
N GLN A 437 16.08 15.35 -4.39
CA GLN A 437 17.13 15.24 -3.36
C GLN A 437 18.02 14.03 -3.61
N ARG A 438 17.43 12.86 -3.87
CA ARG A 438 18.21 11.66 -4.20
C ARG A 438 19.01 11.83 -5.48
N ARG A 439 18.41 12.40 -6.53
CA ARG A 439 19.06 12.57 -7.84
C ARG A 439 20.31 13.46 -7.75
N PHE A 440 20.29 14.46 -6.86
CA PHE A 440 21.38 15.41 -6.67
C PHE A 440 22.21 15.16 -5.39
N TYR A 441 22.02 14.02 -4.72
CA TYR A 441 22.78 13.59 -3.54
C TYR A 441 22.70 14.51 -2.31
N GLY A 442 21.59 15.22 -2.10
CA GLY A 442 21.40 16.08 -0.91
C GLY A 442 20.27 17.08 -1.07
#